data_AF-A0A8E2JXF6-F1
#
_entry.id   AF-A0A8E2JXF6-F1
#
_cell.length_a   1.000
_cell.length_b   1.000
_cell.length_c   1.000
_cell.angle_alpha   90.00
_cell.angle_beta   90.00
_cell.angle_gamma   90.00
#
_symmetry.space_group_name_H-M   'P 1'
#
loop_
_entity.id
_entity.type
_entity.pdbx_description
1 polymer ?
#
loop_
_entity_poly.entity_id
_entity_poly.type
_entity_poly.pdbx_seq_one_letter_code
_entity_poly.pdbx_strand_id
1 'polypeptide(L)'
;MAKQFDRLSSPMKSCKSRVRESHRWDTALSQGLMYATAQWQYQEKENSKLRAQLAALQQSHCEQMNALLREHKDEMAKAEAVLHTLQVEKQQLTVVNDGLLGQHKVHCSVLAGLVAARASDQVRHDSEVQDLKARLHSVEPTTDTAMSNSTDSNIIEQHRSKAGLDRRKIKEVTQEQHDLHNLVKASEAQTIAHEAEIRLYQKALLETHGKLEKATTQLDKNVEWNKRLRNDVYELNRSLREANSKLNATNTPGVGSAYQPDLTPSTGLQAAQAQIQATNAELRAAKREITRVTTQLNTAEALIESQKGRIDTSQQWINSLDKAITALEAEKVAL
;
A
#
# COMPACT_ATOMS: atom_id res chain seq x y z
N MET A 1 14.64 -22.93 96.66
CA MET A 1 13.93 -22.18 95.60
C MET A 1 14.83 -21.69 94.45
N ALA A 2 16.16 -21.60 94.60
CA ALA A 2 17.05 -21.11 93.52
C ALA A 2 17.13 -22.01 92.25
N LYS A 3 16.95 -23.33 92.37
CA LYS A 3 17.06 -24.27 91.22
C LYS A 3 15.86 -24.28 90.26
N GLN A 4 14.76 -23.59 90.59
CA GLN A 4 13.59 -23.48 89.69
C GLN A 4 13.69 -22.30 88.72
N PHE A 5 14.53 -21.29 89.00
CA PHE A 5 14.67 -20.11 88.14
C PHE A 5 15.53 -20.39 86.89
N ASP A 6 16.52 -21.27 86.98
CA ASP A 6 17.39 -21.60 85.84
C ASP A 6 16.69 -22.36 84.71
N ARG A 7 15.60 -23.08 85.01
CA ARG A 7 14.84 -23.81 83.97
C ARG A 7 13.94 -22.92 83.10
N LEU A 8 13.66 -21.69 83.53
CA LEU A 8 12.86 -20.72 82.77
C LEU A 8 13.70 -19.78 81.88
N SER A 9 15.02 -19.73 82.10
CA SER A 9 15.94 -18.85 81.35
C SER A 9 16.23 -19.34 79.92
N SER A 10 16.25 -20.65 79.68
CA SER A 10 16.50 -21.25 78.37
C SER A 10 15.43 -20.95 77.29
N PRO A 11 14.11 -21.13 77.55
CA PRO A 11 13.09 -20.85 76.54
C PRO A 11 12.98 -19.36 76.15
N MET A 12 13.26 -18.43 77.08
CA MET A 12 13.23 -16.98 76.76
C MET A 12 14.36 -16.54 75.81
N LYS A 13 15.52 -17.20 75.84
CA LYS A 13 16.63 -16.91 74.90
C LYS A 13 16.28 -17.37 73.48
N SER A 14 15.62 -18.52 73.35
CA SER A 14 15.12 -19.03 72.06
C SER A 14 14.08 -18.09 71.45
N CYS A 15 13.12 -17.60 72.25
CA CYS A 15 12.10 -16.66 71.79
C CYS A 15 12.69 -15.33 71.27
N LYS A 16 13.68 -14.76 71.98
CA LYS A 16 14.36 -13.53 71.55
C LYS A 16 15.14 -13.70 70.24
N SER A 17 15.68 -14.89 69.95
CA SER A 17 16.37 -15.16 68.68
C SER A 17 15.38 -15.22 67.50
N ARG A 18 14.24 -15.91 67.67
CA ARG A 18 13.19 -16.01 66.65
C ARG A 18 12.57 -14.67 66.29
N VAL A 19 12.34 -13.79 67.28
CA VAL A 19 11.80 -12.44 67.02
C VAL A 19 12.78 -11.60 66.20
N ARG A 20 14.09 -11.70 66.47
CA ARG A 20 15.12 -10.99 65.68
C ARG A 20 15.23 -11.53 64.27
N GLU A 21 15.12 -12.84 64.08
CA GLU A 21 15.08 -13.44 62.74
C GLU A 21 13.82 -13.02 61.97
N SER A 22 12.64 -13.03 62.60
CA SER A 22 11.41 -12.54 61.97
C SER A 22 11.56 -11.09 61.49
N HIS A 23 12.05 -10.19 62.35
CA HIS A 23 12.30 -8.80 61.95
C HIS A 23 13.32 -8.66 60.82
N ARG A 24 14.36 -9.51 60.78
CA ARG A 24 15.30 -9.54 59.65
C ARG A 24 14.63 -9.95 58.35
N TRP A 25 13.78 -10.97 58.39
CA TRP A 25 13.01 -11.41 57.22
C TRP A 25 11.99 -10.36 56.76
N ASP A 26 11.29 -9.71 57.68
CA ASP A 26 10.34 -8.64 57.37
C ASP A 26 11.05 -7.44 56.72
N THR A 27 12.23 -7.08 57.24
CA THR A 27 13.05 -5.99 56.67
C THR A 27 13.56 -6.36 55.28
N ALA A 28 14.05 -7.59 55.08
CA ALA A 28 14.53 -8.05 53.78
C ALA A 28 13.40 -8.14 52.74
N LEU A 29 12.22 -8.61 53.14
CA LEU A 29 11.02 -8.65 52.30
C LEU A 29 10.56 -7.24 51.92
N SER A 30 10.54 -6.30 52.87
CA SER A 30 10.19 -4.90 52.62
C SER A 30 11.15 -4.24 51.63
N GLN A 31 12.46 -4.44 51.81
CA GLN A 31 13.48 -3.94 50.89
C GLN A 31 13.36 -4.57 49.49
N GLY A 32 13.13 -5.88 49.42
CA GLY A 32 12.89 -6.58 48.15
C GLY A 32 11.65 -6.07 47.41
N LEU A 33 10.56 -5.81 48.14
CA LEU A 33 9.32 -5.23 47.59
C LEU A 33 9.54 -3.81 47.07
N MET A 34 10.28 -2.97 47.82
CA MET A 34 10.62 -1.61 47.36
C MET A 34 11.46 -1.65 46.08
N TYR A 35 12.47 -2.53 46.02
CA TYR A 35 13.31 -2.67 44.82
C TYR A 35 12.51 -3.17 43.61
N ALA A 36 11.67 -4.19 43.78
CA ALA A 36 10.81 -4.70 42.71
C ALA A 36 9.81 -3.64 42.22
N THR A 37 9.24 -2.84 43.13
CA THR A 37 8.33 -1.75 42.79
C THR A 37 9.05 -0.66 42.00
N ALA A 38 10.26 -0.27 42.42
CA ALA A 38 11.08 0.71 41.72
C ALA A 38 11.50 0.23 40.32
N GLN A 39 11.91 -1.03 40.16
CA GLN A 39 12.20 -1.60 38.84
C GLN A 39 10.97 -1.63 37.94
N TRP A 40 9.81 -1.99 38.48
CA TRP A 40 8.57 -1.98 37.72
C TRP A 40 8.18 -0.57 37.25
N GLN A 41 8.27 0.43 38.12
CA GLN A 41 8.02 1.83 37.76
C GLN A 41 8.98 2.32 36.66
N TYR A 42 10.25 1.92 36.74
CA TYR A 42 11.23 2.23 35.69
C TYR A 42 10.85 1.59 34.35
N GLN A 43 10.48 0.30 34.35
CA GLN A 43 10.04 -0.39 33.14
C GLN A 43 8.75 0.20 32.56
N GLU A 44 7.77 0.57 33.38
CA GLU A 44 6.53 1.19 32.88
C GLU A 44 6.81 2.58 32.29
N LYS A 45 7.79 3.32 32.84
CA LYS A 45 8.26 4.59 32.26
C LYS A 45 8.95 4.39 30.91
N GLU A 46 9.78 3.37 30.76
CA GLU A 46 10.37 3.01 29.45
C GLU A 46 9.29 2.58 28.44
N ASN A 47 8.39 1.68 28.84
CA ASN A 47 7.30 1.21 27.99
C ASN A 47 6.37 2.35 27.55
N SER A 48 6.07 3.31 28.43
CA SER A 48 5.27 4.48 28.06
C SER A 48 5.97 5.39 27.05
N LYS A 49 7.31 5.55 27.13
CA LYS A 49 8.08 6.25 26.09
C LYS A 49 8.03 5.51 24.76
N LEU A 50 8.24 4.19 24.76
CA LEU A 50 8.20 3.39 23.54
C LEU A 50 6.80 3.44 22.88
N ARG A 51 5.73 3.38 23.67
CA ARG A 51 4.35 3.55 23.16
C ARG A 51 4.14 4.94 22.55
N ALA A 52 4.66 6.00 23.18
CA ALA A 52 4.57 7.36 22.64
C ALA A 52 5.37 7.52 21.33
N GLN A 53 6.56 6.93 21.25
CA GLN A 53 7.37 6.91 20.03
C GLN A 53 6.68 6.15 18.89
N LEU A 54 6.09 4.98 19.19
CA LEU A 54 5.33 4.21 18.22
C LEU A 54 4.11 4.98 17.70
N ALA A 55 3.36 5.65 18.59
CA ALA A 55 2.23 6.48 18.20
C ALA A 55 2.65 7.66 17.31
N ALA A 56 3.77 8.33 17.64
CA ALA A 56 4.31 9.41 16.82
C ALA A 56 4.75 8.92 15.43
N LEU A 57 5.38 7.74 15.35
CA LEU A 57 5.78 7.13 14.09
C LEU A 57 4.56 6.73 13.24
N GLN A 58 3.53 6.15 13.85
CA GLN A 58 2.28 5.82 13.18
C GLN A 58 1.57 7.08 12.64
N GLN A 59 1.52 8.15 13.43
CA GLN A 59 0.96 9.42 12.99
C GLN A 59 1.75 10.00 11.81
N SER A 60 3.08 10.04 11.91
CA SER A 60 3.94 10.53 10.83
C SER A 60 3.76 9.73 9.53
N HIS A 61 3.66 8.41 9.62
CA HIS A 61 3.39 7.55 8.47
C HIS A 61 2.00 7.83 7.85
N CYS A 62 0.96 8.00 8.67
CA CYS A 62 -0.37 8.40 8.18
C CYS A 62 -0.35 9.77 7.47
N GLU A 63 0.40 10.74 8.01
CA GLU A 63 0.56 12.06 7.39
C GLU A 63 1.29 11.99 6.05
N GLN A 64 2.37 11.20 5.96
CA GLN A 64 3.10 10.95 4.71
C GLN A 64 2.21 10.27 3.66
N MET A 65 1.47 9.24 4.05
CA MET A 65 0.57 8.54 3.12
C MET A 65 -0.57 9.45 2.64
N ASN A 66 -1.12 10.29 3.52
CA ASN A 66 -2.10 11.30 3.14
C ASN A 66 -1.53 12.42 2.26
N ALA A 67 -0.23 12.70 2.34
CA ALA A 67 0.45 13.63 1.43
C ALA A 67 0.59 13.03 0.04
N LEU A 68 1.08 11.78 -0.06
CA LEU A 68 1.19 11.05 -1.32
C LEU A 68 -0.16 10.87 -2.01
N LEU A 69 -1.23 10.55 -1.25
CA LEU A 69 -2.58 10.46 -1.80
C LEU A 69 -3.09 11.79 -2.37
N ARG A 70 -2.70 12.93 -1.79
CA ARG A 70 -3.06 14.25 -2.31
C ARG A 70 -2.29 14.56 -3.59
N GLU A 71 -0.99 14.29 -3.61
CA GLU A 71 -0.14 14.48 -4.79
C GLU A 71 -0.63 13.65 -5.98
N HIS A 72 -0.87 12.35 -5.78
CA HIS A 72 -1.43 11.47 -6.81
C HIS A 72 -2.82 11.94 -7.28
N LYS A 73 -3.64 12.49 -6.38
CA LYS A 73 -4.96 13.05 -6.77
C LYS A 73 -4.80 14.29 -7.66
N ASP A 74 -3.84 15.15 -7.36
CA ASP A 74 -3.54 16.34 -8.15
C ASP A 74 -2.95 15.96 -9.52
N GLU A 75 -2.12 14.92 -9.59
CA GLU A 75 -1.60 14.38 -10.85
C GLU A 75 -2.69 13.75 -11.71
N MET A 76 -3.60 12.97 -11.11
CA MET A 76 -4.78 12.44 -11.81
C MET A 76 -5.66 13.57 -12.36
N ALA A 77 -5.87 14.64 -11.59
CA ALA A 77 -6.62 15.81 -12.06
C ALA A 77 -5.93 16.52 -13.24
N LYS A 78 -4.59 16.62 -13.23
CA LYS A 78 -3.82 17.14 -14.36
C LYS A 78 -3.95 16.24 -15.59
N ALA A 79 -3.85 14.91 -15.41
CA ALA A 79 -4.01 13.95 -16.50
C ALA A 79 -5.41 14.00 -17.12
N GLU A 80 -6.46 14.11 -16.28
CA GLU A 80 -7.84 14.30 -16.73
C GLU A 80 -8.01 15.60 -17.54
N ALA A 81 -7.37 16.70 -17.13
CA ALA A 81 -7.39 17.96 -17.87
C ALA A 81 -6.69 17.86 -19.24
N VAL A 82 -5.57 17.14 -19.32
CA VAL A 82 -4.86 16.86 -20.58
C VAL A 82 -5.74 16.00 -21.51
N LEU A 83 -6.35 14.93 -20.98
CA LEU A 83 -7.28 14.09 -21.74
C LEU A 83 -8.47 14.88 -22.29
N HIS A 84 -9.05 15.79 -21.49
CA HIS A 84 -10.13 16.65 -21.96
C HIS A 84 -9.66 17.57 -23.10
N THR A 85 -8.47 18.15 -23.00
CA THR A 85 -7.87 18.98 -24.07
C THR A 85 -7.68 18.19 -25.36
N LEU A 86 -7.08 17.00 -25.27
CA LEU A 86 -6.89 16.11 -26.43
C LEU A 86 -8.23 15.68 -27.06
N GLN A 87 -9.26 15.46 -26.24
CA GLN A 87 -10.60 15.13 -26.73
C GLN A 87 -11.21 16.29 -27.52
N VAL A 88 -11.03 17.54 -27.06
CA VAL A 88 -11.46 18.74 -27.78
C VAL A 88 -10.69 18.89 -29.10
N GLU A 89 -9.37 18.71 -29.09
CA GLU A 89 -8.56 18.76 -30.32
C GLU A 89 -8.98 17.70 -31.33
N LYS A 90 -9.23 16.47 -30.88
CA LYS A 90 -9.76 15.39 -31.72
C LYS A 90 -11.10 15.77 -32.36
N GLN A 91 -12.00 16.40 -31.62
CA GLN A 91 -13.28 16.89 -32.15
C GLN A 91 -13.05 17.99 -33.20
N GLN A 92 -12.14 18.94 -32.96
CA GLN A 92 -11.79 19.98 -33.92
C GLN A 92 -11.21 19.39 -35.21
N LEU A 93 -10.27 18.45 -35.11
CA LEU A 93 -9.70 17.75 -36.27
C LEU A 93 -10.75 16.99 -37.06
N THR A 94 -11.73 16.39 -36.38
CA THR A 94 -12.86 15.70 -37.05
C THR A 94 -13.67 16.69 -37.89
N VAL A 95 -14.00 17.87 -37.32
CA VAL A 95 -14.72 18.92 -38.05
C VAL A 95 -13.93 19.44 -39.24
N VAL A 96 -12.61 19.65 -39.10
CA VAL A 96 -11.74 20.08 -40.20
C VAL A 96 -11.70 19.01 -41.30
N ASN A 97 -11.55 17.74 -40.93
CA ASN A 97 -11.51 16.64 -41.89
C ASN A 97 -12.83 16.50 -42.66
N ASP A 98 -13.98 16.60 -41.98
CA ASP A 98 -15.29 16.60 -42.62
C ASP A 98 -15.47 17.80 -43.58
N GLY A 99 -14.95 18.97 -43.21
CA GLY A 99 -14.91 20.15 -44.06
C GLY A 99 -14.08 19.94 -45.33
N LEU A 100 -12.87 19.38 -45.21
CA LEU A 100 -12.00 19.06 -46.34
C LEU A 100 -12.62 17.98 -47.25
N LEU A 101 -13.23 16.95 -46.67
CA LEU A 101 -13.99 15.93 -47.41
C LEU A 101 -15.16 16.55 -48.19
N GLY A 102 -15.87 17.50 -47.57
CA GLY A 102 -16.93 18.27 -48.21
C GLY A 102 -16.40 19.07 -49.41
N GLN A 103 -15.31 19.82 -49.24
CA GLN A 103 -14.67 20.57 -50.31
C GLN A 103 -14.18 19.66 -51.45
N HIS A 104 -13.58 18.52 -51.12
CA HIS A 104 -13.15 17.53 -52.11
C HIS A 104 -14.32 17.00 -52.93
N LYS A 105 -15.47 16.69 -52.31
CA LYS A 105 -16.69 16.28 -53.03
C LYS A 105 -17.18 17.36 -54.00
N VAL A 106 -17.15 18.63 -53.60
CA VAL A 106 -17.52 19.76 -54.46
C VAL A 106 -16.56 19.87 -55.65
N HIS A 107 -15.25 19.82 -55.41
CA HIS A 107 -14.24 19.83 -56.46
C HIS A 107 -14.42 18.68 -57.46
N CYS A 108 -14.62 17.45 -56.97
CA CYS A 108 -14.90 16.30 -57.83
C CYS A 108 -16.16 16.50 -58.69
N SER A 109 -17.21 17.09 -58.12
CA SER A 109 -18.46 17.36 -58.84
C SER A 109 -18.27 18.44 -59.92
N VAL A 110 -17.53 19.50 -59.62
CA VAL A 110 -17.17 20.55 -60.60
C VAL A 110 -16.33 19.98 -61.74
N LEU A 111 -15.30 19.18 -61.41
CA LEU A 111 -14.47 18.51 -62.41
C LEU A 111 -15.29 17.56 -63.29
N ALA A 112 -16.20 16.77 -62.69
CA ALA A 112 -17.10 15.91 -63.45
C ALA A 112 -17.99 16.72 -64.40
N GLY A 113 -18.53 17.87 -63.95
CA GLY A 113 -19.31 18.78 -64.79
C GLY A 113 -18.50 19.37 -65.95
N LEU A 114 -17.26 19.80 -65.71
CA LEU A 114 -16.36 20.32 -66.74
C LEU A 114 -15.98 19.24 -67.77
N VAL A 115 -15.73 18.00 -67.31
CA VAL A 115 -15.47 16.87 -68.20
C VAL A 115 -16.69 16.56 -69.07
N ALA A 116 -17.89 16.56 -68.49
CA ALA A 116 -19.14 16.36 -69.24
C ALA A 116 -19.40 17.48 -70.26
N ALA A 117 -19.16 18.73 -69.89
CA ALA A 117 -19.26 19.88 -70.79
C ALA A 117 -18.27 19.76 -71.96
N ARG A 118 -17.00 19.46 -71.67
CA ARG A 118 -15.97 19.26 -72.70
C ARG A 118 -16.29 18.08 -73.61
N ALA A 119 -16.83 16.98 -73.08
CA ALA A 119 -17.28 15.86 -73.89
C ALA A 119 -18.44 16.26 -74.82
N SER A 120 -19.35 17.11 -74.35
CA SER A 120 -20.45 17.64 -75.16
C SER A 120 -19.95 18.59 -76.26
N ASP A 121 -19.01 19.48 -75.92
CA ASP A 121 -18.36 20.36 -76.90
C ASP A 121 -17.56 19.56 -77.93
N GLN A 122 -16.89 18.48 -77.51
CA GLN A 122 -16.18 17.58 -78.43
C GLN A 122 -17.15 16.90 -79.39
N VAL A 123 -18.29 16.39 -78.91
CA VAL A 123 -19.32 15.80 -79.78
C VAL A 123 -19.85 16.82 -80.78
N ARG A 124 -20.08 18.07 -80.33
CA ARG A 124 -20.50 19.16 -81.21
C ARG A 124 -19.43 19.51 -82.24
N HIS A 125 -18.17 19.65 -81.82
CA HIS A 125 -17.05 19.92 -82.70
C HIS A 125 -16.85 18.77 -83.70
N ASP A 126 -16.96 17.51 -83.28
CA ASP A 126 -16.88 16.35 -84.17
C ASP A 126 -18.03 16.35 -85.18
N SER A 127 -19.24 16.74 -84.76
CA SER A 127 -20.38 16.94 -85.68
C SER A 127 -20.12 18.07 -86.68
N GLU A 128 -19.58 19.21 -86.23
CA GLU A 128 -19.22 20.33 -87.10
C GLU A 128 -18.08 19.95 -88.06
N VAL A 129 -17.09 19.19 -87.61
CA VAL A 129 -16.01 18.65 -88.45
C VAL A 129 -16.55 17.64 -89.46
N GLN A 130 -17.49 16.78 -89.09
CA GLN A 130 -18.14 15.86 -90.04
C GLN A 130 -18.94 16.62 -91.10
N ASP A 131 -19.67 17.67 -90.71
CA ASP A 131 -20.39 18.55 -91.65
C ASP A 131 -19.42 19.29 -92.57
N LEU A 132 -18.36 19.90 -92.01
CA LEU A 132 -17.30 20.54 -92.79
C LEU A 132 -16.58 19.54 -93.69
N LYS A 133 -16.35 18.30 -93.25
CA LYS A 133 -15.73 17.25 -94.07
C LYS A 133 -16.66 16.82 -95.20
N ALA A 134 -17.97 16.72 -94.96
CA ALA A 134 -18.96 16.48 -96.00
C ALA A 134 -18.99 17.62 -97.03
N ARG A 135 -18.86 18.88 -96.58
CA ARG A 135 -18.72 20.07 -97.44
C ARG A 135 -17.36 20.17 -98.12
N LEU A 136 -16.29 19.66 -97.53
CA LEU A 136 -14.95 19.64 -98.11
C LEU A 136 -14.82 18.53 -99.16
N HIS A 137 -15.52 17.41 -99.01
CA HIS A 137 -15.60 16.38 -100.06
C HIS A 137 -16.36 16.86 -101.31
N SER A 138 -17.00 18.04 -101.27
CA SER A 138 -17.52 18.72 -102.47
C SER A 138 -16.58 19.78 -103.05
N VAL A 139 -15.38 19.97 -102.48
CA VAL A 139 -14.38 20.93 -102.93
C VAL A 139 -13.08 20.17 -103.17
N GLU A 140 -12.66 20.08 -104.44
CA GLU A 140 -11.42 19.40 -104.82
C GLU A 140 -10.19 19.95 -104.06
N PRO A 141 -9.23 19.08 -103.71
CA PRO A 141 -8.16 19.43 -102.80
C PRO A 141 -7.03 20.17 -103.53
N THR A 142 -6.69 21.37 -103.05
CA THR A 142 -5.35 21.94 -103.24
C THR A 142 -4.56 21.80 -101.96
N THR A 143 -3.41 21.15 -102.09
CA THR A 143 -2.39 20.87 -101.10
C THR A 143 -1.88 22.13 -100.41
N ASP A 144 -1.72 22.11 -99.09
CA ASP A 144 -0.39 22.06 -98.45
C ASP A 144 -0.45 22.43 -96.96
N THR A 145 0.59 21.98 -96.26
CA THR A 145 1.16 22.55 -95.02
C THR A 145 0.95 21.73 -93.75
N ALA A 146 1.91 20.83 -93.54
CA ALA A 146 2.34 20.37 -92.23
C ALA A 146 2.96 21.53 -91.44
N MET A 147 2.75 21.59 -90.12
CA MET A 147 3.78 21.84 -89.09
C MET A 147 3.15 22.04 -87.70
N SER A 148 3.81 21.43 -86.69
CA SER A 148 3.91 21.86 -85.28
C SER A 148 3.48 20.79 -84.26
N ASN A 149 4.36 19.80 -84.03
CA ASN A 149 4.22 18.77 -82.98
C ASN A 149 5.30 18.87 -81.87
N SER A 150 5.93 20.04 -81.68
CA SER A 150 7.10 20.15 -80.77
C SER A 150 6.78 20.67 -79.37
N THR A 151 5.65 21.36 -79.15
CA THR A 151 5.42 22.10 -77.89
C THR A 151 4.65 21.28 -76.84
N ASP A 152 3.76 20.38 -77.28
CA ASP A 152 2.91 19.59 -76.37
C ASP A 152 3.65 18.50 -75.61
N SER A 153 4.75 17.96 -76.17
CA SER A 153 5.51 16.89 -75.52
C SER A 153 6.20 17.34 -74.22
N ASN A 154 6.72 18.57 -74.18
CA ASN A 154 7.41 19.10 -73.00
C ASN A 154 6.44 19.40 -71.83
N ILE A 155 5.22 19.86 -72.14
CA ILE A 155 4.20 20.14 -71.12
C ILE A 155 3.71 18.83 -70.47
N ILE A 156 3.48 17.78 -71.28
CA ILE A 156 3.08 16.46 -70.79
C ILE A 156 4.14 15.85 -69.87
N GLU A 157 5.42 16.00 -70.21
CA GLU A 157 6.52 15.46 -69.43
C GLU A 157 6.71 16.19 -68.09
N GLN A 158 6.52 17.52 -68.08
CA GLN A 158 6.57 18.33 -66.86
C GLN A 158 5.43 17.99 -65.89
N HIS A 159 4.21 17.77 -66.40
CA HIS A 159 3.07 17.32 -65.59
C HIS A 159 3.25 15.91 -65.02
N ARG A 160 3.84 14.98 -65.80
CA ARG A 160 4.17 13.63 -65.31
C ARG A 160 5.21 13.66 -64.19
N SER A 161 6.23 14.51 -64.30
CA SER A 161 7.25 14.67 -63.26
C SER A 161 6.67 15.21 -61.94
N LYS A 162 5.80 16.23 -62.01
CA LYS A 162 5.11 16.79 -60.83
C LYS A 162 4.19 15.76 -60.17
N ALA A 163 3.39 15.04 -60.95
CA ALA A 163 2.52 13.98 -60.42
C ALA A 163 3.31 12.83 -59.78
N GLY A 164 4.51 12.51 -60.30
CA GLY A 164 5.43 11.54 -59.70
C GLY A 164 6.05 12.00 -58.38
N LEU A 165 6.31 13.30 -58.22
CA LEU A 165 6.78 13.90 -56.97
C LEU A 165 5.66 13.90 -55.90
N ASP A 166 4.44 14.28 -56.28
CA ASP A 166 3.29 14.30 -55.38
C ASP A 166 2.95 12.88 -54.89
N ARG A 167 3.03 11.87 -55.77
CA ARG A 167 2.86 10.46 -55.36
C ARG A 167 3.94 9.98 -54.38
N ARG A 168 5.18 10.45 -54.49
CA ARG A 168 6.25 10.10 -53.55
C ARG A 168 5.99 10.72 -52.18
N LYS A 169 5.64 12.02 -52.14
CA LYS A 169 5.28 12.71 -50.90
C LYS A 169 4.07 12.07 -50.20
N ILE A 170 3.04 11.66 -50.96
CA ILE A 170 1.89 10.96 -50.38
C ILE A 170 2.31 9.62 -49.76
N LYS A 171 3.20 8.86 -50.41
CA LYS A 171 3.71 7.60 -49.85
C LYS A 171 4.54 7.82 -48.59
N GLU A 172 5.39 8.84 -48.56
CA GLU A 172 6.18 9.23 -47.38
C GLU A 172 5.27 9.60 -46.21
N VAL A 173 4.30 10.49 -46.42
CA VAL A 173 3.33 10.87 -45.36
C VAL A 173 2.51 9.67 -44.87
N THR A 174 2.10 8.77 -45.77
CA THR A 174 1.35 7.56 -45.38
C THR A 174 2.22 6.62 -44.54
N GLN A 175 3.51 6.50 -44.85
CA GLN A 175 4.45 5.70 -44.09
C GLN A 175 4.72 6.32 -42.72
N GLU A 176 4.97 7.63 -42.64
CA GLU A 176 5.13 8.34 -41.37
C GLU A 176 3.90 8.21 -40.48
N GLN A 177 2.69 8.34 -41.05
CA GLN A 177 1.45 8.09 -40.32
C GLN A 177 1.34 6.66 -39.80
N HIS A 178 1.77 5.67 -40.58
CA HIS A 178 1.79 4.27 -40.16
C HIS A 178 2.78 4.04 -39.01
N ASP A 179 3.97 4.62 -39.10
CA ASP A 179 5.01 4.49 -38.08
C ASP A 179 4.60 5.18 -36.77
N LEU A 180 4.02 6.39 -36.84
CA LEU A 180 3.44 7.08 -35.69
C LEU A 180 2.31 6.28 -35.04
N HIS A 181 1.42 5.68 -35.84
CA HIS A 181 0.34 4.84 -35.33
C HIS A 181 0.87 3.60 -34.60
N ASN A 182 1.94 2.99 -35.11
CA ASN A 182 2.60 1.86 -34.46
C ASN A 182 3.29 2.28 -33.14
N LEU A 183 3.91 3.46 -33.11
CA LEU A 183 4.52 4.02 -31.90
C LEU A 183 3.48 4.32 -30.82
N VAL A 184 2.34 4.92 -31.18
CA VAL A 184 1.22 5.16 -30.24
C VAL A 184 0.71 3.85 -29.67
N LYS A 185 0.48 2.83 -30.50
CA LYS A 185 0.07 1.49 -30.04
C LYS A 185 1.07 0.85 -29.07
N ALA A 186 2.38 1.00 -29.35
CA ALA A 186 3.42 0.48 -28.48
C ALA A 186 3.43 1.20 -27.12
N SER A 187 3.26 2.52 -27.12
CA SER A 187 3.13 3.32 -25.89
C SER A 187 1.88 2.96 -25.09
N GLU A 188 0.72 2.80 -25.74
CA GLU A 188 -0.52 2.35 -25.08
C GLU A 188 -0.34 0.97 -24.41
N ALA A 189 0.33 0.03 -25.10
CA ALA A 189 0.61 -1.29 -24.55
C ALA A 189 1.53 -1.22 -23.31
N GLN A 190 2.53 -0.34 -23.32
CA GLN A 190 3.40 -0.09 -22.15
C GLN A 190 2.62 0.51 -20.97
N THR A 191 1.77 1.50 -21.22
CA THR A 191 0.92 2.10 -20.18
C THR A 191 0.01 1.05 -19.53
N ILE A 192 -0.63 0.19 -20.35
CA ILE A 192 -1.48 -0.91 -19.83
C ILE A 192 -0.66 -1.89 -18.98
N ALA A 193 0.58 -2.20 -19.38
CA ALA A 193 1.45 -3.07 -18.63
C ALA A 193 1.84 -2.46 -17.26
N HIS A 194 2.22 -1.18 -17.23
CA HIS A 194 2.53 -0.48 -15.99
C HIS A 194 1.32 -0.34 -15.07
N GLU A 195 0.12 -0.05 -15.59
CA GLU A 195 -1.11 -0.04 -14.80
C GLU A 195 -1.40 -1.40 -14.16
N ALA A 196 -1.15 -2.50 -14.90
CA ALA A 196 -1.32 -3.85 -14.37
C ALA A 196 -0.34 -4.15 -13.24
N GLU A 197 0.94 -3.75 -13.37
CA GLU A 197 1.93 -3.86 -12.31
C GLU A 197 1.50 -3.06 -11.07
N ILE A 198 1.12 -1.79 -11.22
CA ILE A 198 0.64 -0.93 -10.11
C ILE A 198 -0.51 -1.61 -9.37
N ARG A 199 -1.50 -2.17 -10.08
CA ARG A 199 -2.62 -2.90 -9.45
C ARG A 199 -2.16 -4.14 -8.67
N LEU A 200 -1.14 -4.86 -9.15
CA LEU A 200 -0.56 -6.00 -8.43
C LEU A 200 0.13 -5.53 -7.15
N TYR A 201 0.90 -4.44 -7.19
CA TYR A 201 1.53 -3.86 -6.00
C TYR A 201 0.49 -3.36 -4.99
N GLN A 202 -0.55 -2.65 -5.43
CA GLN A 202 -1.64 -2.20 -4.56
C GLN A 202 -2.34 -3.37 -3.87
N LYS A 203 -2.62 -4.46 -4.61
CA LYS A 203 -3.20 -5.68 -4.04
C LYS A 203 -2.28 -6.31 -3.00
N ALA A 204 -0.99 -6.45 -3.30
CA ALA A 204 -0.01 -7.00 -2.35
C ALA A 204 0.08 -6.13 -1.08
N LEU A 205 0.04 -4.80 -1.22
CA LEU A 205 0.08 -3.87 -0.12
C LEU A 205 -1.16 -3.99 0.79
N LEU A 206 -2.36 -4.06 0.21
CA LEU A 206 -3.61 -4.32 0.96
C LEU A 206 -3.57 -5.66 1.71
N GLU A 207 -3.06 -6.73 1.09
CA GLU A 207 -2.90 -8.02 1.76
C GLU A 207 -1.91 -7.95 2.93
N THR A 208 -0.79 -7.23 2.78
CA THR A 208 0.16 -7.03 3.88
C THR A 208 -0.43 -6.19 5.01
N HIS A 209 -1.20 -5.15 4.68
CA HIS A 209 -1.88 -4.32 5.67
C HIS A 209 -2.90 -5.14 6.48
N GLY A 210 -3.72 -5.96 5.81
CA GLY A 210 -4.67 -6.84 6.48
C GLY A 210 -4.00 -7.90 7.37
N LYS A 211 -2.81 -8.40 7.00
CA LYS A 211 -2.01 -9.27 7.87
C LYS A 211 -1.47 -8.53 9.09
N LEU A 212 -1.01 -7.30 8.90
CA LEU A 212 -0.51 -6.44 9.97
C LEU A 212 -1.62 -6.11 10.99
N GLU A 213 -2.80 -5.72 10.51
CA GLU A 213 -3.96 -5.41 11.36
C GLU A 213 -4.39 -6.61 12.23
N LYS A 214 -4.42 -7.81 11.64
CA LYS A 214 -4.68 -9.06 12.38
C LYS A 214 -3.62 -9.33 13.45
N ALA A 215 -2.33 -9.10 13.12
CA ALA A 215 -1.24 -9.27 14.06
C ALA A 215 -1.34 -8.27 15.23
N THR A 216 -1.62 -7.00 14.95
CA THR A 216 -1.83 -5.95 15.97
C THR A 216 -3.01 -6.28 16.87
N THR A 217 -4.14 -6.70 16.31
CA THR A 217 -5.32 -7.12 17.09
C THR A 217 -5.00 -8.31 18.00
N GLN A 218 -4.18 -9.26 17.52
CA GLN A 218 -3.73 -10.38 18.34
C GLN A 218 -2.79 -9.93 19.45
N LEU A 219 -1.92 -8.96 19.19
CA LEU A 219 -1.04 -8.35 20.17
C LEU A 219 -1.85 -7.70 21.30
N ASP A 220 -2.88 -6.92 20.96
CA ASP A 220 -3.76 -6.27 21.94
C ASP A 220 -4.46 -7.28 22.85
N LYS A 221 -4.98 -8.37 22.27
CA LYS A 221 -5.56 -9.49 23.04
C LYS A 221 -4.53 -10.11 23.98
N ASN A 222 -3.31 -10.33 23.51
CA ASN A 222 -2.22 -10.89 24.33
C ASN A 222 -1.81 -9.94 25.47
N VAL A 223 -1.81 -8.63 25.24
CA VAL A 223 -1.53 -7.60 26.26
C VAL A 223 -2.62 -7.61 27.34
N GLU A 224 -3.89 -7.63 26.95
CA GLU A 224 -5.01 -7.66 27.88
C GLU A 224 -5.04 -8.96 28.69
N TRP A 225 -4.74 -10.09 28.04
CA TRP A 225 -4.62 -11.37 28.72
C TRP A 225 -3.46 -11.41 29.72
N ASN A 226 -2.30 -10.84 29.36
CA ASN A 226 -1.17 -10.67 30.31
C ASN A 226 -1.53 -9.76 31.50
N LYS A 227 -2.38 -8.75 31.29
CA LYS A 227 -2.88 -7.89 32.37
C LYS A 227 -3.78 -8.68 33.32
N ARG A 228 -4.69 -9.50 32.80
CA ARG A 228 -5.54 -10.39 33.61
C ARG A 228 -4.73 -11.39 34.41
N LEU A 229 -3.79 -12.11 33.78
CA LEU A 229 -2.94 -13.05 34.49
C LEU A 229 -2.11 -12.41 35.61
N ARG A 230 -1.62 -11.18 35.40
CA ARG A 230 -0.93 -10.46 36.47
C ARG A 230 -1.85 -10.22 37.67
N ASN A 231 -3.10 -9.81 37.43
CA ASN A 231 -4.09 -9.65 38.49
C ASN A 231 -4.37 -10.97 39.20
N ASP A 232 -4.56 -12.06 38.46
CA ASP A 232 -4.78 -13.40 39.05
C ASP A 232 -3.59 -13.82 39.92
N VAL A 233 -2.36 -13.58 39.47
CA VAL A 233 -1.14 -13.83 40.25
C VAL A 233 -1.10 -12.96 41.51
N TYR A 234 -1.54 -11.70 41.44
CA TYR A 234 -1.61 -10.83 42.63
C TYR A 234 -2.64 -11.34 43.64
N GLU A 235 -3.83 -11.74 43.19
CA GLU A 235 -4.88 -12.30 44.07
C GLU A 235 -4.45 -13.65 44.66
N LEU A 236 -3.86 -14.55 43.87
CA LEU A 236 -3.31 -15.81 44.38
C LEU A 236 -2.24 -15.58 45.45
N ASN A 237 -1.33 -14.63 45.24
CA ASN A 237 -0.32 -14.28 46.24
C ASN A 237 -0.93 -13.69 47.50
N ARG A 238 -1.99 -12.88 47.37
CA ARG A 238 -2.74 -12.33 48.50
C ARG A 238 -3.40 -13.45 49.31
N SER A 239 -4.14 -14.34 48.66
CA SER A 239 -4.76 -15.49 49.30
C SER A 239 -3.74 -16.39 49.99
N LEU A 240 -2.57 -16.60 49.37
CA LEU A 240 -1.48 -17.37 49.97
C LEU A 240 -0.95 -16.71 51.26
N ARG A 241 -0.79 -15.38 51.28
CA ARG A 241 -0.37 -14.64 52.49
C ARG A 241 -1.42 -14.75 53.60
N GLU A 242 -2.69 -14.63 53.26
CA GLU A 242 -3.79 -14.76 54.22
C GLU A 242 -3.84 -16.19 54.80
N ALA A 243 -3.69 -17.22 53.96
CA ALA A 243 -3.62 -18.61 54.40
C ALA A 243 -2.41 -18.87 55.31
N ASN A 244 -1.22 -18.39 54.94
CA ASN A 244 -0.02 -18.49 55.78
C ASN A 244 -0.18 -17.75 57.11
N SER A 245 -0.83 -16.59 57.13
CA SER A 245 -1.12 -15.85 58.36
C SER A 245 -2.02 -16.66 59.31
N LYS A 246 -3.09 -17.26 58.79
CA LYS A 246 -3.98 -18.16 59.56
C LYS A 246 -3.24 -19.40 60.09
N LEU A 247 -2.36 -19.99 59.28
CA LEU A 247 -1.52 -21.11 59.69
C LEU A 247 -0.56 -20.71 60.83
N ASN A 248 0.04 -19.52 60.77
CA ASN A 248 0.93 -19.05 61.82
C ASN A 248 0.17 -18.72 63.12
N ALA A 249 -1.03 -18.15 63.02
CA ALA A 249 -1.88 -17.87 64.18
C ALA A 249 -2.32 -19.14 64.92
N THR A 250 -2.56 -20.24 64.19
CA THR A 250 -2.89 -21.56 64.78
C THR A 250 -1.67 -22.28 65.37
N ASN A 251 -0.46 -21.99 64.87
CA ASN A 251 0.80 -22.56 65.37
C ASN A 251 1.42 -21.80 66.56
N THR A 252 0.92 -20.61 66.89
CA THR A 252 1.37 -19.88 68.10
C THR A 252 0.93 -20.62 69.36
N PRO A 253 1.85 -21.14 70.20
CA PRO A 253 1.49 -21.79 71.45
C PRO A 253 0.79 -20.77 72.35
N GLY A 254 -0.45 -21.06 72.74
CA GLY A 254 -1.25 -20.19 73.60
C GLY A 254 -0.50 -19.83 74.89
N VAL A 255 -0.02 -18.59 74.95
CA VAL A 255 0.27 -17.92 76.23
C VAL A 255 -1.04 -17.28 76.65
N GLY A 256 -1.86 -18.03 77.40
CA GLY A 256 -2.91 -17.49 78.25
C GLY A 256 -4.27 -17.20 77.60
N SER A 257 -5.03 -18.23 77.23
CA SER A 257 -6.49 -18.14 77.29
C SER A 257 -7.06 -19.49 77.71
N ALA A 258 -7.70 -19.50 78.87
CA ALA A 258 -8.37 -20.66 79.42
C ALA A 258 -9.65 -20.96 78.61
N TYR A 259 -9.87 -22.26 78.35
CA TYR A 259 -11.14 -22.87 77.93
C TYR A 259 -11.71 -22.49 76.55
N GLN A 260 -11.51 -23.38 75.57
CA GLN A 260 -12.59 -24.20 74.99
C GLN A 260 -11.98 -25.35 74.16
N PRO A 261 -12.25 -26.63 74.50
CA PRO A 261 -11.87 -27.77 73.70
C PRO A 261 -13.06 -28.20 72.84
N ASP A 262 -13.20 -27.63 71.65
CA ASP A 262 -13.79 -28.34 70.53
C ASP A 262 -13.31 -27.68 69.24
N LEU A 263 -13.06 -28.47 68.20
CA LEU A 263 -12.26 -28.19 66.99
C LEU A 263 -10.81 -28.70 67.08
N THR A 264 -10.65 -29.92 66.60
CA THR A 264 -9.38 -30.63 66.36
C THR A 264 -8.37 -29.73 65.61
N PRO A 265 -7.25 -29.31 66.25
CA PRO A 265 -6.24 -28.46 65.62
C PRO A 265 -5.59 -29.07 64.36
N SER A 266 -5.67 -30.40 64.19
CA SER A 266 -5.08 -31.12 63.06
C SER A 266 -5.81 -30.92 61.74
N THR A 267 -7.14 -30.73 61.75
CA THR A 267 -7.94 -30.62 60.53
C THR A 267 -7.80 -29.24 59.88
N GLY A 268 -7.75 -28.17 60.69
CA GLY A 268 -7.50 -26.80 60.21
C GLY A 268 -6.09 -26.60 59.63
N LEU A 269 -5.07 -27.22 60.25
CA LEU A 269 -3.69 -27.19 59.75
C LEU A 269 -3.58 -27.92 58.41
N GLN A 270 -4.14 -29.13 58.31
CA GLN A 270 -4.16 -29.90 57.07
C GLN A 270 -4.93 -29.19 55.94
N ALA A 271 -6.07 -28.58 56.25
CA ALA A 271 -6.85 -27.81 55.29
C ALA A 271 -6.08 -26.58 54.76
N ALA A 272 -5.43 -25.82 55.64
CA ALA A 272 -4.61 -24.68 55.23
C ALA A 272 -3.40 -25.11 54.39
N GLN A 273 -2.78 -26.24 54.73
CA GLN A 273 -1.62 -26.79 54.01
C GLN A 273 -2.01 -27.32 52.62
N ALA A 274 -3.19 -27.96 52.51
CA ALA A 274 -3.77 -28.36 51.22
C ALA A 274 -4.11 -27.15 50.35
N GLN A 275 -4.66 -26.09 50.94
CA GLN A 275 -4.98 -24.85 50.21
C GLN A 275 -3.71 -24.14 49.71
N ILE A 276 -2.64 -24.09 50.51
CA ILE A 276 -1.31 -23.60 50.08
C ILE A 276 -0.76 -24.41 48.90
N GLN A 277 -0.90 -25.74 48.91
CA GLN A 277 -0.46 -26.58 47.80
C GLN A 277 -1.26 -26.32 46.52
N ALA A 278 -2.58 -26.19 46.63
CA ALA A 278 -3.46 -25.87 45.52
C ALA A 278 -3.11 -24.51 44.90
N THR A 279 -3.03 -23.44 45.71
CA THR A 279 -2.66 -22.09 45.26
C THR A 279 -1.26 -22.07 44.62
N ASN A 280 -0.30 -22.84 45.14
CA ASN A 280 1.03 -22.97 44.52
C ASN A 280 1.00 -23.70 43.17
N ALA A 281 0.12 -24.68 42.98
CA ALA A 281 -0.06 -25.37 41.71
C ALA A 281 -0.64 -24.42 40.65
N GLU A 282 -1.66 -23.65 41.01
CA GLU A 282 -2.28 -22.62 40.17
C GLU A 282 -1.27 -21.52 39.80
N LEU A 283 -0.47 -21.05 40.77
CA LEU A 283 0.59 -20.07 40.51
C LEU A 283 1.62 -20.57 39.50
N ARG A 284 2.00 -21.86 39.56
CA ARG A 284 2.90 -22.47 38.56
C ARG A 284 2.25 -22.57 37.18
N ALA A 285 0.96 -22.89 37.13
CA ALA A 285 0.21 -22.91 35.87
C ALA A 285 0.14 -21.51 35.24
N ALA A 286 -0.21 -20.49 36.02
CA ALA A 286 -0.24 -19.09 35.58
C ALA A 286 1.14 -18.63 35.07
N LYS A 287 2.23 -18.96 35.76
CA LYS A 287 3.60 -18.63 35.30
C LYS A 287 3.94 -19.27 33.95
N ARG A 288 3.57 -20.54 33.72
CA ARG A 288 3.78 -21.20 32.43
C ARG A 288 3.00 -20.53 31.31
N GLU A 289 1.76 -20.13 31.59
CA GLU A 289 0.93 -19.40 30.64
C GLU A 289 1.50 -18.02 30.28
N ILE A 290 2.03 -17.28 31.26
CA ILE A 290 2.74 -16.01 31.00
C ILE A 290 3.90 -16.25 30.03
N THR A 291 4.75 -17.26 30.28
CA THR A 291 5.87 -17.58 29.38
C THR A 291 5.40 -17.91 27.97
N ARG A 292 4.31 -18.69 27.83
CA ARG A 292 3.72 -19.04 26.54
C ARG A 292 3.29 -17.79 25.77
N VAL A 293 2.56 -16.88 26.42
CA VAL A 293 2.07 -15.66 25.74
C VAL A 293 3.16 -14.64 25.50
N THR A 294 4.17 -14.52 26.37
CA THR A 294 5.37 -13.72 26.07
C THR A 294 6.07 -14.22 24.80
N THR A 295 6.17 -15.54 24.62
CA THR A 295 6.75 -16.10 23.38
C THR A 295 5.91 -15.77 22.15
N GLN A 296 4.58 -15.82 22.27
CA GLN A 296 3.66 -15.41 21.20
C GLN A 296 3.75 -13.91 20.90
N LEU A 297 3.95 -13.06 21.92
CA LEU A 297 4.15 -11.63 21.78
C LEU A 297 5.41 -11.35 20.95
N ASN A 298 6.55 -11.93 21.34
CA ASN A 298 7.82 -11.75 20.62
C ASN A 298 7.73 -12.20 19.15
N THR A 299 6.98 -13.28 18.89
CA THR A 299 6.75 -13.77 17.52
C THR A 299 5.91 -12.78 16.71
N ALA A 300 4.87 -12.19 17.32
CA ALA A 300 4.04 -11.17 16.68
C ALA A 300 4.83 -9.88 16.39
N GLU A 301 5.68 -9.44 17.32
CA GLU A 301 6.57 -8.29 17.14
C GLU A 301 7.55 -8.52 15.97
N ALA A 302 8.18 -9.69 15.89
CA ALA A 302 9.07 -10.03 14.77
C ALA A 302 8.34 -10.05 13.42
N LEU A 303 7.11 -10.54 13.37
CA LEU A 303 6.28 -10.49 12.16
C LEU A 303 5.94 -9.06 11.75
N ILE A 304 5.60 -8.18 12.71
CA ILE A 304 5.34 -6.76 12.47
C ILE A 304 6.57 -6.09 11.86
N GLU A 305 7.75 -6.31 12.44
CA GLU A 305 8.99 -5.71 11.96
C GLU A 305 9.36 -6.20 10.56
N SER A 306 9.17 -7.49 10.29
CA SER A 306 9.35 -8.06 8.95
C SER A 306 8.40 -7.44 7.93
N GLN A 307 7.12 -7.23 8.27
CA GLN A 307 6.19 -6.59 7.33
C GLN A 307 6.52 -5.12 7.10
N LYS A 308 6.98 -4.38 8.11
CA LYS A 308 7.46 -3.00 7.93
C LYS A 308 8.59 -2.93 6.90
N GLY A 309 9.61 -3.77 7.02
CA GLY A 309 10.71 -3.80 6.04
C GLY A 309 10.25 -4.08 4.60
N ARG A 310 9.20 -4.92 4.42
CA ARG A 310 8.60 -5.18 3.10
C ARG A 310 7.84 -3.96 2.57
N ILE A 311 7.15 -3.22 3.44
CA ILE A 311 6.47 -1.96 3.08
C ILE A 311 7.52 -0.93 2.65
N ASP A 312 8.59 -0.74 3.43
CA ASP A 312 9.67 0.21 3.10
C ASP A 312 10.32 -0.11 1.75
N THR A 313 10.58 -1.39 1.49
CA THR A 313 11.12 -1.84 0.20
C THR A 313 10.16 -1.55 -0.96
N SER A 314 8.86 -1.78 -0.74
CA SER A 314 7.83 -1.49 -1.75
C SER A 314 7.75 0.01 -2.03
N GLN A 315 7.85 0.84 -0.99
CA GLN A 315 7.85 2.30 -1.14
C GLN A 315 9.08 2.80 -1.89
N GLN A 316 10.27 2.24 -1.65
CA GLN A 316 11.47 2.57 -2.42
C GLN A 316 11.31 2.23 -3.90
N TRP A 317 10.67 1.11 -4.21
CA TRP A 317 10.41 0.71 -5.59
C TRP A 317 9.43 1.66 -6.30
N ILE A 318 8.34 2.03 -5.63
CA ILE A 318 7.38 3.05 -6.11
C ILE A 318 8.11 4.37 -6.40
N ASN A 319 8.90 4.87 -5.47
CA ASN A 319 9.66 6.12 -5.66
C ASN A 319 10.68 6.03 -6.81
N SER A 320 11.19 4.83 -7.10
CA SER A 320 12.09 4.61 -8.24
C SER A 320 11.35 4.61 -9.57
N LEU A 321 10.14 4.06 -9.61
CA LEU A 321 9.28 4.12 -10.79
C LEU A 321 8.86 5.56 -11.10
N ASP A 322 8.44 6.33 -10.11
CA ASP A 322 8.07 7.74 -10.29
C ASP A 322 9.19 8.52 -10.97
N LYS A 323 10.43 8.36 -10.48
CA LYS A 323 11.59 9.01 -11.09
C LYS A 323 11.80 8.60 -12.55
N ALA A 324 11.56 7.33 -12.89
CA ALA A 324 11.69 6.84 -14.26
C ALA A 324 10.59 7.42 -15.16
N ILE A 325 9.35 7.51 -14.67
CA ILE A 325 8.23 8.14 -15.38
C ILE A 325 8.53 9.61 -15.62
N THR A 326 8.92 10.37 -14.59
CA THR A 326 9.28 11.79 -14.73
C THR A 326 10.41 12.01 -15.74
N ALA A 327 11.41 11.11 -15.76
CA ALA A 327 12.50 11.19 -16.73
C ALA A 327 12.02 10.96 -18.17
N LEU A 328 11.15 9.97 -18.40
CA LEU A 328 10.56 9.70 -19.71
C LEU A 328 9.66 10.85 -20.18
N GLU A 329 8.89 11.47 -19.28
CA GLU A 329 8.08 12.64 -19.60
C GLU A 329 8.95 13.84 -20.00
N ALA A 330 10.07 14.07 -19.31
CA ALA A 330 11.02 15.11 -19.66
C ALA A 330 11.67 14.87 -21.03
N GLU A 331 12.05 13.63 -21.34
CA GLU A 331 12.59 13.26 -22.66
C GLU A 331 11.57 13.47 -23.78
N LYS A 332 10.30 13.11 -23.54
CA LYS A 332 9.20 13.35 -24.48
C LYS A 332 9.00 14.84 -24.79
N VAL A 333 9.14 15.72 -23.80
CA VAL A 333 9.02 17.18 -23.99
C VAL A 333 10.21 17.75 -24.78
N ALA A 334 11.36 17.08 -24.76
CA ALA A 334 12.57 17.52 -25.44
C ALA A 334 12.64 17.13 -26.93
N LEU A 335 11.81 16.17 -27.37
CA LEU A 335 11.71 15.67 -28.75
C LEU A 335 10.65 16.44 -29.56
#